data_AF-A0A7V1JK81-F1
#
_entry.id   AF-A0A7V1JK81-F1
#
_cell.length_a   1.000
_cell.length_b   1.000
_cell.length_c   1.000
_cell.angle_alpha   90.00
_cell.angle_beta   90.00
_cell.angle_gamma   90.00
#
_symmetry.space_group_name_H-M   'P 1'
#
loop_
_entity.id
_entity.type
_entity.pdbx_description
1 polymer ?
#
loop_
_entity_poly.entity_id
_entity_poly.type
_entity_poly.pdbx_seq_one_letter_code
_entity_poly.pdbx_strand_id
1 'polypeptide(L)'
;MRQMSALIYTWGYQGRAVETLVEIVEREGIDLVVDVRGNPYSRRPEWRKEALEKTLGDTYRWIGWLGNANYRDGGEPRLRDARRGMRELGRLVSGGAEKILLFCYERDWRECHRRMVAEHARQEIPGVVQVQHLD
;
A
#
# COMPACT_ATOMS: atom_id res chain seq x y z
N MET A 1 12.97 -19.69 16.19
CA MET A 1 12.31 -19.00 15.05
C MET A 1 12.33 -17.52 15.38
N ARG A 2 13.01 -16.68 14.59
CA ARG A 2 12.99 -15.23 14.80
C ARG A 2 11.53 -14.79 14.61
N GLN A 3 10.96 -14.09 15.59
CA GLN A 3 9.68 -13.42 15.38
C GLN A 3 9.94 -12.36 14.30
N MET A 4 9.31 -12.52 13.14
CA MET A 4 9.45 -11.55 12.05
C MET A 4 8.62 -10.31 12.39
N SER A 5 9.26 -9.15 12.32
CA SER A 5 8.64 -7.85 12.55
C SER A 5 8.55 -7.09 11.23
N ALA A 6 7.32 -6.77 10.81
CA ALA A 6 7.05 -5.93 9.65
C ALA A 6 6.69 -4.50 10.07
N LEU A 7 7.22 -3.54 9.33
CA LEU A 7 6.92 -2.12 9.37
C LEU A 7 6.07 -1.76 8.16
N ILE A 8 4.93 -1.11 8.42
CA ILE A 8 4.04 -0.62 7.37
C ILE A 8 4.28 0.88 7.20
N TYR A 9 4.61 1.28 5.99
CA TYR A 9 4.64 2.67 5.55
C TYR A 9 3.38 2.97 4.75
N THR A 10 2.93 4.21 4.73
CA THR A 10 1.86 4.62 3.81
C THR A 10 2.26 5.84 3.02
N TRP A 11 1.92 5.89 1.73
CA TRP A 11 2.21 7.04 0.89
C TRP A 11 1.22 7.13 -0.27
N GLY A 12 0.99 8.35 -0.77
CA GLY A 12 0.09 8.58 -1.90
C GLY A 12 0.62 9.62 -2.88
N TYR A 13 0.40 9.34 -4.18
CA TYR A 13 1.11 10.03 -5.27
C TYR A 13 0.46 11.32 -5.79
N GLN A 14 -0.70 11.73 -5.28
CA GLN A 14 -1.39 12.93 -5.75
C GLN A 14 -0.46 14.15 -5.72
N GLY A 15 -0.27 14.77 -6.88
CA GLY A 15 0.59 15.94 -7.05
C GLY A 15 2.10 15.64 -7.04
N ARG A 16 2.53 14.38 -7.13
CA ARG A 16 3.95 13.98 -7.03
C ARG A 16 4.49 13.36 -8.31
N ALA A 17 5.81 13.30 -8.42
CA ALA A 17 6.52 12.63 -9.51
C ALA A 17 6.75 11.15 -9.17
N VAL A 18 6.92 10.29 -10.18
CA VAL A 18 7.12 8.84 -9.94
C VAL A 18 8.51 8.56 -9.35
N GLU A 19 9.46 9.43 -9.67
CA GLU A 19 10.81 9.48 -9.14
C GLU A 19 10.79 9.60 -7.61
N THR A 20 9.85 10.35 -7.04
CA THR A 20 9.68 10.46 -5.58
C THR A 20 9.32 9.10 -4.94
N LEU A 21 8.58 8.23 -5.64
CA LEU A 21 8.30 6.89 -5.14
C LEU A 21 9.59 6.05 -5.13
N VAL A 22 10.40 6.13 -6.18
CA VAL A 22 11.69 5.43 -6.27
C VAL A 22 12.63 5.87 -5.16
N GLU A 23 12.77 7.19 -4.96
CA GLU A 23 13.58 7.77 -3.89
C GLU A 23 13.13 7.30 -2.50
N ILE A 24 11.82 7.20 -2.25
CA ILE A 24 11.29 6.69 -0.98
C ILE A 24 11.62 5.21 -0.80
N VAL A 25 11.44 4.40 -1.85
CA VAL A 25 11.74 2.98 -1.82
C VAL A 25 13.22 2.75 -1.47
N GLU A 26 14.12 3.50 -2.10
CA GLU A 26 15.56 3.42 -1.83
C GLU A 26 15.93 3.95 -0.44
N ARG A 27 15.46 5.16 -0.09
CA ARG A 27 15.83 5.83 1.17
C ARG A 27 15.35 5.08 2.40
N GLU A 28 14.11 4.57 2.38
CA GLU A 28 13.54 3.84 3.52
C GLU A 28 13.91 2.35 3.49
N GLY A 29 14.43 1.87 2.36
CA GLY A 29 14.72 0.45 2.11
C GLY A 29 13.44 -0.38 2.09
N ILE A 30 12.44 0.04 1.31
CA ILE A 30 11.16 -0.66 1.17
C ILE A 30 11.37 -1.95 0.37
N ASP A 31 11.00 -3.09 0.96
CA ASP A 31 11.07 -4.40 0.30
C ASP A 31 9.89 -4.62 -0.64
N LEU A 32 8.74 -4.01 -0.34
CA LEU A 32 7.51 -4.22 -1.09
C LEU A 32 6.60 -2.99 -1.09
N VAL A 33 6.30 -2.49 -2.29
CA VAL A 33 5.24 -1.53 -2.55
C VAL A 33 3.96 -2.29 -2.87
N VAL A 34 2.97 -2.16 -1.99
CA VAL A 34 1.64 -2.74 -2.15
C VAL A 34 0.66 -1.66 -2.61
N ASP A 35 0.26 -1.74 -3.88
CA ASP A 35 -0.80 -0.90 -4.42
C ASP A 35 -2.16 -1.36 -3.91
N VAL A 36 -2.78 -0.49 -3.11
CA VAL A 36 -4.09 -0.73 -2.50
C VAL A 36 -5.22 -0.03 -3.24
N ARG A 37 -5.01 0.43 -4.49
CA ARG A 37 -6.08 0.97 -5.33
C ARG A 37 -7.01 -0.16 -5.76
N GLY A 38 -8.32 0.10 -5.75
CA GLY A 38 -9.30 -0.87 -6.24
C GLY A 38 -9.21 -1.12 -7.75
N ASN A 39 -8.75 -0.14 -8.50
CA ASN A 39 -8.35 -0.26 -9.90
C ASN A 39 -7.06 0.55 -10.08
N PRO A 40 -5.92 -0.08 -10.42
CA PRO A 40 -4.61 0.58 -10.51
C PRO A 40 -4.44 1.36 -11.83
N TYR A 41 -5.50 2.06 -12.22
CA TYR A 41 -5.55 2.95 -13.38
C TYR A 41 -5.25 4.39 -12.96
N SER A 42 -4.60 5.14 -13.86
CA SER A 42 -4.36 6.57 -13.70
C SER A 42 -4.43 7.29 -15.04
N ARG A 43 -4.88 8.55 -15.01
CA ARG A 43 -4.80 9.48 -16.16
C ARG A 43 -3.35 9.82 -16.51
N ARG A 44 -2.47 9.75 -15.51
CA ARG A 44 -1.01 9.91 -15.64
C ARG A 44 -0.39 8.53 -15.89
N PRO A 45 0.09 8.22 -17.12
CA PRO A 45 0.49 6.87 -17.52
C PRO A 45 1.56 6.23 -16.62
N GLU A 46 2.46 7.03 -16.06
CA GLU A 46 3.53 6.60 -15.16
C GLU A 46 3.02 5.96 -13.85
N TRP A 47 1.76 6.23 -13.48
CA TRP A 47 1.12 5.66 -12.29
C TRP A 47 0.19 4.48 -12.60
N ARG A 48 0.15 4.01 -13.85
CA ARG A 48 -0.61 2.80 -14.20
C ARG A 48 0.15 1.55 -13.74
N LYS A 49 -0.59 0.48 -13.50
CA LYS A 49 -0.04 -0.81 -13.05
C LYS A 49 1.16 -1.26 -13.89
N GLU A 50 1.05 -1.23 -15.21
CA GLU A 50 2.08 -1.74 -16.11
C GLU A 50 3.37 -0.90 -16.04
N ALA A 51 3.23 0.42 -15.83
CA ALA A 51 4.37 1.31 -15.65
C ALA A 51 5.05 1.07 -14.29
N LEU A 52 4.26 0.91 -13.21
CA LEU A 52 4.79 0.61 -11.88
C LEU A 52 5.46 -0.77 -11.82
N GLU A 53 4.91 -1.78 -12.48
CA GLU A 53 5.54 -3.11 -12.64
C GLU A 53 6.87 -3.00 -13.37
N LYS A 54 6.97 -2.15 -14.41
CA LYS A 54 8.21 -1.91 -15.13
C LYS A 54 9.25 -1.17 -14.26
N THR A 55 8.81 -0.18 -13.50
CA THR A 55 9.69 0.67 -12.68
C THR A 55 10.21 -0.06 -11.43
N LEU A 56 9.36 -0.84 -10.76
CA LEU A 56 9.66 -1.44 -9.46
C LEU A 56 9.90 -2.96 -9.52
N GLY A 57 9.56 -3.63 -10.62
CA GLY A 57 9.76 -5.08 -10.78
C GLY A 57 9.08 -5.88 -9.67
N ASP A 58 9.85 -6.76 -9.03
CA ASP A 58 9.35 -7.62 -7.95
C ASP A 58 9.00 -6.89 -6.65
N THR A 59 9.48 -5.65 -6.49
CA THR A 59 9.13 -4.78 -5.37
C THR A 59 7.67 -4.30 -5.46
N TYR A 60 6.95 -4.51 -6.57
CA TYR A 60 5.56 -4.08 -6.71
C TYR A 60 4.56 -5.24 -6.67
N ARG A 61 3.51 -5.09 -5.86
CA ARG A 61 2.35 -6.00 -5.81
C ARG A 61 1.06 -5.20 -5.73
N TRP A 62 0.03 -5.65 -6.42
CA TRP A 62 -1.30 -5.04 -6.37
C TRP A 62 -2.28 -5.92 -5.62
N ILE A 63 -2.95 -5.38 -4.60
CA ILE A 63 -3.99 -6.07 -3.83
C ILE A 63 -5.30 -5.29 -3.95
N GLY A 64 -6.02 -5.52 -5.05
CA GLY A 64 -7.25 -4.78 -5.37
C GLY A 64 -8.39 -4.93 -4.36
N TRP A 65 -8.37 -5.98 -3.53
CA TRP A 65 -9.34 -6.19 -2.44
C TRP A 65 -9.26 -5.11 -1.35
N LEU A 66 -8.10 -4.46 -1.22
CA LEU A 66 -7.85 -3.36 -0.29
C LEU A 66 -8.25 -1.99 -0.86
N GLY A 67 -8.84 -1.96 -2.06
CA GLY A 67 -9.36 -0.74 -2.66
C GLY A 67 -10.55 -0.14 -1.93
N ASN A 68 -10.69 1.19 -2.04
CA ASN A 68 -11.91 1.89 -1.67
C ASN A 68 -13.08 1.47 -2.60
N ALA A 69 -14.14 0.93 -2.01
CA ALA A 69 -15.34 0.45 -2.67
C ALA A 69 -16.28 1.59 -3.07
N ASN A 70 -16.30 2.68 -2.29
CA ASN A 70 -17.17 3.84 -2.48
C ASN A 70 -16.39 5.09 -2.89
N TYR A 71 -15.27 4.90 -3.62
CA TYR A 71 -14.39 5.99 -4.07
C TYR A 71 -15.08 7.08 -4.92
N ARG A 72 -16.29 6.83 -5.42
CA ARG A 72 -17.10 7.77 -6.22
C ARG A 72 -18.11 8.56 -5.40
N ASP A 73 -18.46 8.07 -4.22
CA ASP A 73 -19.64 8.54 -3.49
C ASP A 73 -19.28 9.60 -2.44
N GLY A 74 -17.98 9.81 -2.18
CA GLY A 74 -17.48 10.82 -1.24
C GLY A 74 -17.80 10.55 0.24
N GLY A 75 -18.44 9.42 0.55
CA GLY A 75 -18.70 8.99 1.92
C GLY A 75 -17.48 8.35 2.59
N GLU A 76 -17.66 7.96 3.86
CA GLU A 76 -16.64 7.27 4.66
C GLU A 76 -16.05 6.08 3.88
N PRO A 77 -14.72 5.99 3.71
CA PRO A 77 -14.12 4.96 2.89
C PRO A 77 -14.43 3.55 3.38
N ARG A 78 -14.58 2.62 2.44
CA ARG A 78 -14.84 1.20 2.75
C ARG A 78 -13.97 0.31 1.88
N LEU A 79 -13.29 -0.67 2.49
CA LEU A 79 -12.51 -1.66 1.73
C LEU A 79 -13.44 -2.59 0.94
N ARG A 80 -13.05 -2.96 -0.28
CA ARG A 80 -13.82 -3.88 -1.14
C ARG A 80 -14.01 -5.25 -0.52
N ASP A 81 -12.94 -5.83 0.03
CA ASP A 81 -12.98 -7.07 0.81
C ASP A 81 -11.77 -7.11 1.76
N ALA A 82 -11.94 -6.53 2.96
CA ALA A 82 -10.89 -6.45 3.97
C ALA A 82 -10.34 -7.84 4.32
N ARG A 83 -11.22 -8.84 4.47
CA ARG A 83 -10.85 -10.20 4.86
C ARG A 83 -9.94 -10.86 3.81
N ARG A 84 -10.24 -10.72 2.52
CA ARG A 84 -9.38 -11.23 1.43
C ARG A 84 -8.07 -10.47 1.37
N GLY A 85 -8.14 -9.14 1.41
CA GLY A 85 -6.96 -8.29 1.32
C GLY A 85 -5.96 -8.50 2.46
N MET A 86 -6.43 -8.61 3.71
CA MET A 86 -5.59 -8.88 4.88
C MET A 86 -4.95 -10.26 4.83
N ARG A 87 -5.67 -11.29 4.33
CA ARG A 87 -5.06 -12.61 4.12
C ARG A 87 -3.93 -12.58 3.11
N GLU A 88 -4.07 -11.82 2.03
CA GLU A 88 -3.05 -11.69 1.00
C GLU A 88 -1.84 -10.90 1.51
N LEU A 89 -2.08 -9.76 2.17
CA LEU A 89 -1.02 -8.98 2.82
C LEU A 89 -0.29 -9.77 3.91
N GLY A 90 -1.02 -10.54 4.72
CA GLY A 90 -0.43 -11.37 5.77
C GLY A 90 0.44 -12.51 5.25
N ARG A 91 0.15 -13.03 4.04
CA ARG A 91 1.03 -14.00 3.37
C ARG A 91 2.35 -13.36 2.93
N LEU A 92 2.33 -12.09 2.51
CA LEU A 92 3.54 -11.37 2.13
C LEU A 92 4.43 -11.12 3.35
N VAL A 93 3.83 -10.67 4.46
CA VAL A 93 4.53 -10.51 5.76
C VAL A 93 5.11 -11.84 6.23
N SER A 94 4.30 -12.90 6.25
CA SER A 94 4.75 -14.25 6.66
C SER A 94 5.79 -14.85 5.71
N GLY A 95 5.83 -14.35 4.47
CA GLY A 95 6.72 -14.81 3.40
C GLY A 95 8.07 -14.09 3.35
N GLY A 96 8.32 -13.08 4.18
CA GLY A 96 9.61 -12.39 4.22
C GLY A 96 9.56 -10.87 4.20
N ALA A 97 8.42 -10.26 3.87
CA ALA A 97 8.38 -8.81 3.69
C ALA A 97 8.45 -8.06 5.03
N GLU A 98 9.52 -7.31 5.25
CA GLU A 98 9.77 -6.59 6.51
C GLU A 98 9.39 -5.12 6.42
N LYS A 99 9.61 -4.44 5.29
CA LYS A 99 9.25 -3.03 5.09
C LYS A 99 8.31 -2.91 3.90
N ILE A 100 7.04 -2.67 4.21
CA ILE A 100 5.97 -2.65 3.21
C ILE A 100 5.41 -1.23 3.09
N LEU A 101 5.38 -0.68 1.88
CA LEU A 101 4.75 0.61 1.57
C LEU A 101 3.36 0.39 0.99
N LEU A 102 2.32 0.76 1.72
CA LEU A 102 0.95 0.86 1.21
C LEU A 102 0.82 2.11 0.33
N PHE A 103 0.55 1.89 -0.94
CA PHE A 103 0.55 2.89 -1.98
C PHE A 103 -0.87 3.17 -2.50
N CYS A 104 -1.26 4.44 -2.56
CA CYS A 104 -2.55 4.87 -3.11
C CYS A 104 -2.49 6.23 -3.84
N TYR A 105 -3.64 6.79 -4.22
CA TYR A 105 -3.71 8.08 -4.91
C TYR A 105 -3.59 9.27 -3.95
N GLU A 106 -4.50 9.38 -2.98
CA GLU A 106 -4.72 10.58 -2.18
C GLU A 106 -3.44 11.01 -1.46
N ARG A 107 -3.11 12.30 -1.42
CA ARG A 107 -1.89 12.73 -0.72
C ARG A 107 -2.05 12.60 0.79
N ASP A 108 -3.14 13.16 1.33
CA ASP A 108 -3.42 13.09 2.76
C ASP A 108 -3.89 11.68 3.15
N TRP A 109 -3.20 11.06 4.10
CA TRP A 109 -3.57 9.75 4.61
C TRP A 109 -4.80 9.81 5.52
N ARG A 110 -5.12 10.97 6.10
CA ARG A 110 -6.25 11.13 7.03
C ARG A 110 -7.59 10.94 6.35
N GLU A 111 -7.66 11.32 5.08
CA GLU A 111 -8.86 11.28 4.24
C GLU A 111 -8.87 10.09 3.26
N CYS A 112 -7.94 9.13 3.43
CA CYS A 112 -7.72 8.04 2.50
C CYS A 112 -7.97 6.68 3.14
N HIS A 113 -8.56 5.74 2.39
CA HIS A 113 -8.78 4.37 2.87
C HIS A 113 -7.48 3.63 3.21
N ARG A 114 -6.32 4.07 2.70
CA ARG A 114 -5.02 3.43 3.00
C ARG A 114 -4.72 3.44 4.50
N ARG A 115 -5.23 4.42 5.24
CA ARG A 115 -5.14 4.46 6.70
C ARG A 115 -5.87 3.27 7.32
N MET A 116 -7.09 2.99 6.87
CA MET A 116 -7.85 1.80 7.32
C MET A 116 -7.07 0.52 7.01
N VAL A 117 -6.47 0.41 5.83
CA VAL A 117 -5.63 -0.76 5.48
C VAL A 117 -4.48 -0.92 6.47
N ALA A 118 -3.78 0.17 6.80
CA ALA A 118 -2.67 0.13 7.76
C ALA A 118 -3.14 -0.24 9.18
N GLU A 119 -4.28 0.29 9.62
CA GLU A 119 -4.89 -0.03 10.92
C GLU A 119 -5.30 -1.51 11.00
N HIS A 120 -6.00 -2.01 9.98
CA HIS A 120 -6.35 -3.43 9.87
C HIS A 120 -5.11 -4.32 9.85
N ALA A 121 -4.08 -3.96 9.08
CA ALA A 121 -2.83 -4.72 9.03
C ALA A 121 -2.18 -4.84 10.42
N ARG A 122 -2.11 -3.72 11.17
CA ARG A 122 -1.56 -3.70 12.53
C ARG A 122 -2.39 -4.53 13.52
N GLN A 123 -3.70 -4.58 13.37
CA GLN A 123 -4.60 -5.29 14.27
C GLN A 123 -4.69 -6.79 13.96
N GLU A 124 -4.66 -7.16 12.68
CA GLU A 124 -5.04 -8.50 12.21
C GLU A 124 -3.85 -9.36 11.76
N ILE A 125 -2.70 -8.74 11.40
CA ILE A 125 -1.55 -9.48 10.86
C ILE A 125 -0.47 -9.63 11.93
N PRO A 126 -0.24 -10.85 12.45
CA PRO A 126 0.86 -11.10 13.38
C PRO A 126 2.20 -10.68 12.77
N GLY A 127 3.01 -9.97 13.55
CA GLY A 127 4.31 -9.48 13.12
C GLY A 127 4.30 -8.05 12.60
N VAL A 128 3.15 -7.45 12.24
CA VAL A 128 3.10 -6.01 11.97
C VAL A 128 3.22 -5.25 13.29
N VAL A 129 4.35 -4.59 13.50
CA VAL A 129 4.66 -3.94 14.79
C VAL A 129 4.49 -2.42 14.75
N GLN A 130 4.56 -1.81 13.57
CA GLN A 130 4.53 -0.36 13.43
C GLN A 130 3.87 0.08 12.12
N VAL A 131 3.23 1.25 12.18
CA VAL A 131 2.70 1.97 11.03
C VAL A 131 3.33 3.37 11.03
N GLN A 132 3.83 3.81 9.88
CA GLN A 132 4.37 5.15 9.66
C GLN A 132 3.74 5.77 8.42
N HIS A 133 3.11 6.93 8.57
CA HIS A 133 2.57 7.68 7.44
C HIS A 133 3.64 8.62 6.90
N LEU A 134 4.02 8.45 5.63
CA LEU A 134 5.00 9.29 4.93
C LEU A 134 4.29 10.43 4.21
N ASP A 135 4.98 11.58 4.16
CA ASP A 135 4.46 12.85 3.66
C ASP A 135 5.03 13.28 2.31
#